data_AF-A0AA42C397-F1
#
_entry.id   AF-A0AA42C397-F1
#
_cell.length_a   1.000
_cell.length_b   1.000
_cell.length_c   1.000
_cell.angle_alpha   90.00
_cell.angle_beta   90.00
_cell.angle_gamma   90.00
#
_symmetry.space_group_name_H-M   'P 1'
#
loop_
_entity.id
_entity.type
_entity.pdbx_description
1 polymer ?
#
loop_
_entity_poly.entity_id
_entity_poly.type
_entity_poly.pdbx_seq_one_letter_code
_entity_poly.pdbx_strand_id
1 'polypeptide(L)'
;MVNVLKDKLVSILAALQEQGMTPEQAFEHILQALGNNISEITQISVITPGLIADVLHTVYQDEISARQIAMILQRLGYNRQAVAGALRQQFPELSRASGGAMGS
;
A
#
# COMPACT_ATOMS: atom_id res chain seq x y z
N MET A 1 16.97 7.96 -2.26
CA MET A 1 15.90 8.99 -2.30
C MET A 1 14.50 8.41 -2.07
N VAL A 2 14.19 7.19 -2.54
CA VAL A 2 12.88 6.52 -2.29
C VAL A 2 12.56 6.33 -0.79
N ASN A 3 13.59 6.14 0.05
CA ASN A 3 13.44 5.94 1.49
C ASN A 3 12.81 7.12 2.22
N VAL A 4 13.10 8.36 1.82
CA VAL A 4 12.59 9.57 2.52
C VAL A 4 11.09 9.73 2.32
N LEU A 5 10.60 9.42 1.12
CA LEU A 5 9.16 9.47 0.84
C LEU A 5 8.43 8.36 1.60
N LYS A 6 8.98 7.14 1.60
CA LYS A 6 8.44 6.03 2.40
C LYS A 6 8.34 6.45 3.87
N ASP A 7 9.41 6.96 4.46
CA ASP A 7 9.46 7.36 5.87
C ASP A 7 8.40 8.41 6.22
N LYS A 8 8.21 9.41 5.34
CA LYS A 8 7.15 10.42 5.50
C LYS A 8 5.77 9.80 5.42
N LEU A 9 5.51 8.94 4.44
CA LEU A 9 4.21 8.27 4.30
C LEU A 9 3.93 7.35 5.49
N VAL A 10 4.92 6.60 5.98
CA VAL A 10 4.81 5.79 7.20
C VAL A 10 4.45 6.68 8.38
N SER A 11 5.14 7.81 8.57
CA SER A 11 4.86 8.74 9.68
C SER A 11 3.46 9.33 9.61
N ILE A 12 3.00 9.73 8.41
CA ILE A 12 1.65 10.26 8.21
C ILE A 12 0.61 9.16 8.46
N LEU A 13 0.80 7.97 7.88
CA LEU A 13 -0.13 6.85 8.06
C LEU A 13 -0.19 6.40 9.51
N ALA A 14 0.93 6.39 10.23
CA ALA A 14 0.98 6.09 11.66
C ALA A 14 0.17 7.12 12.46
N ALA A 15 0.35 8.42 12.19
CA ALA A 15 -0.44 9.45 12.84
C ALA A 15 -1.95 9.33 12.54
N LEU A 16 -2.32 8.90 11.33
CA LEU A 16 -3.72 8.66 10.95
C LEU A 16 -4.26 7.37 11.59
N GLN A 17 -3.43 6.33 11.72
CA GLN A 17 -3.77 5.09 12.40
C GLN A 17 -4.04 5.34 13.90
N GLU A 18 -3.24 6.20 14.55
CA GLU A 18 -3.49 6.64 15.94
C GLU A 18 -4.81 7.42 16.09
N GLN A 19 -5.29 8.06 15.03
CA GLN A 19 -6.62 8.69 15.01
C GLN A 19 -7.76 7.67 14.79
N GLY A 20 -7.46 6.38 14.70
CA GLY A 20 -8.42 5.32 14.44
C GLY A 20 -8.87 5.24 12.97
N MET A 21 -8.11 5.82 12.04
CA MET A 21 -8.43 5.71 10.62
C MET A 21 -8.06 4.33 10.09
N THR A 22 -8.89 3.83 9.18
CA THR A 22 -8.58 2.62 8.43
C THR A 22 -7.49 2.90 7.38
N PRO A 23 -6.71 1.89 6.96
CA PRO A 23 -5.69 2.05 5.93
C PRO A 23 -6.24 2.64 4.63
N GLU A 24 -7.48 2.30 4.27
CA GLU A 24 -8.22 2.92 3.15
C GLU A 24 -8.39 4.43 3.35
N GLN A 25 -8.95 4.85 4.48
CA GLN A 25 -9.22 6.27 4.76
C GLN A 25 -7.93 7.07 4.88
N ALA A 26 -6.94 6.53 5.56
CA ALA A 26 -5.67 7.21 5.75
C ALA A 26 -4.96 7.43 4.41
N PHE A 27 -5.06 6.47 3.49
CA PHE A 27 -4.52 6.61 2.14
C PHE A 27 -5.31 7.62 1.28
N GLU A 28 -6.64 7.60 1.35
CA GLU A 28 -7.49 8.61 0.72
C GLU A 28 -7.14 10.02 1.23
N HIS A 29 -6.91 10.19 2.55
CA HIS A 29 -6.44 11.44 3.14
C HIS A 29 -5.11 11.90 2.56
N ILE A 30 -4.16 10.98 2.35
CA ILE A 30 -2.89 11.29 1.70
C ILE A 30 -3.12 11.73 0.26
N LEU A 31 -3.97 11.04 -0.51
CA LEU A 31 -4.29 11.43 -1.88
C LEU A 31 -4.98 12.79 -1.96
N GLN A 32 -5.87 13.09 -1.02
CA GLN A 32 -6.52 14.40 -0.92
C GLN A 32 -5.49 15.49 -0.57
N ALA A 33 -4.59 15.25 0.38
CA ALA A 33 -3.54 16.19 0.77
C ALA A 33 -2.54 16.44 -0.37
N LEU A 34 -2.18 15.40 -1.12
CA LEU A 34 -1.31 15.47 -2.30
C LEU A 34 -2.04 16.14 -3.49
N GLY A 35 -3.30 15.79 -3.72
CA GLY A 35 -4.13 16.34 -4.79
C GLY A 35 -4.43 17.83 -4.62
N ASN A 36 -4.44 18.33 -3.38
CA ASN A 36 -4.57 19.76 -3.09
C ASN A 36 -3.26 20.54 -3.36
N ASN A 37 -2.12 19.85 -3.43
CA ASN A 37 -0.81 20.42 -3.78
C ASN A 37 -0.48 20.13 -5.26
N ILE A 38 -1.29 20.70 -6.17
CA ILE A 38 -1.22 20.45 -7.63
C ILE A 38 0.18 20.74 -8.25
N SER A 39 1.05 21.49 -7.57
CA SER A 39 2.45 21.72 -7.99
C SER A 39 3.42 20.58 -7.68
N GLU A 40 3.08 19.60 -6.84
CA GLU A 40 3.92 18.41 -6.53
C GLU A 40 3.49 17.15 -7.31
N ILE A 41 2.49 17.25 -8.20
CA ILE A 41 1.91 16.14 -8.99
C ILE A 41 2.95 15.37 -9.81
N THR A 42 4.09 16.00 -10.14
CA THR A 42 5.24 15.34 -10.78
C THR A 42 5.84 14.20 -9.94
N GLN A 43 5.56 14.11 -8.63
CA GLN A 43 5.95 12.98 -7.78
C GLN A 43 4.96 11.80 -7.75
N ILE A 44 3.75 11.94 -8.31
CA ILE A 44 2.74 10.85 -8.32
C ILE A 44 3.21 9.65 -9.15
N SER A 45 4.09 9.86 -10.15
CA SER A 45 4.72 8.76 -10.89
C SER A 45 5.58 7.82 -10.02
N VAL A 46 5.90 8.19 -8.78
CA VAL A 46 6.72 7.37 -7.87
C VAL A 46 5.88 6.49 -6.92
N ILE A 47 4.56 6.75 -6.79
CA ILE A 47 3.68 5.97 -5.94
C ILE A 47 3.28 4.69 -6.68
N THR A 48 4.14 3.68 -6.55
CA THR A 48 3.92 2.34 -7.07
C THR A 48 3.05 1.54 -6.10
N PRO A 49 2.27 0.55 -6.58
CA PRO A 49 1.45 -0.29 -5.71
C PRO A 49 2.29 -1.05 -4.68
N GLY A 50 3.55 -1.37 -5.01
CA GLY A 50 4.51 -1.98 -4.09
C GLY A 50 4.85 -1.08 -2.91
N LEU A 51 5.06 0.22 -3.16
CA LEU A 51 5.35 1.20 -2.11
C LEU A 51 4.12 1.41 -1.21
N ILE A 52 2.92 1.48 -1.79
CA ILE A 52 1.68 1.56 -1.00
C ILE A 52 1.52 0.34 -0.09
N ALA A 53 1.64 -0.86 -0.67
CA ALA A 53 1.52 -2.11 0.07
C ALA A 53 2.53 -2.17 1.22
N ASP A 54 3.76 -1.74 0.97
CA ASP A 54 4.84 -1.73 1.94
C ASP A 54 4.62 -0.73 3.09
N VAL A 55 4.18 0.49 2.79
CA VAL A 55 3.89 1.49 3.83
C VAL A 55 2.68 1.06 4.67
N LEU A 56 1.61 0.59 4.01
CA LEU A 56 0.41 0.12 4.70
C LEU A 56 0.72 -1.07 5.61
N HIS A 57 1.48 -2.04 5.12
CA HIS A 57 1.90 -3.19 5.91
C HIS A 57 2.84 -2.80 7.05
N THR A 58 3.70 -1.79 6.86
CA THR A 58 4.59 -1.28 7.92
C THR A 58 3.79 -0.65 9.07
N VAL A 59 2.77 0.16 8.75
CA VAL A 59 1.98 0.89 9.76
C VAL A 59 0.92 0.01 10.41
N TYR A 60 0.18 -0.75 9.58
CA TYR A 60 -0.96 -1.54 10.01
C TYR A 60 -0.62 -3.04 10.14
N GLN A 61 0.64 -3.39 10.41
CA GLN A 61 1.17 -4.76 10.36
C GLN A 61 0.27 -5.84 10.97
N ASP A 62 -0.44 -5.51 12.06
CA ASP A 62 -1.29 -6.44 12.82
C ASP A 62 -2.75 -6.43 12.33
N GLU A 63 -3.21 -5.33 11.76
CA GLU A 63 -4.62 -5.10 11.41
C GLU A 63 -4.91 -5.25 9.91
N ILE A 64 -3.87 -5.15 9.07
CA ILE A 64 -4.02 -5.18 7.61
C ILE A 64 -3.63 -6.54 7.03
N SER A 65 -4.59 -7.17 6.36
CA SER A 65 -4.32 -8.37 5.57
C SER A 65 -3.95 -8.02 4.14
N ALA A 66 -3.19 -8.90 3.48
CA ALA A 66 -2.89 -8.78 2.05
C ALA A 66 -4.13 -8.61 1.17
N ARG A 67 -5.27 -9.21 1.54
CA ARG A 67 -6.54 -9.01 0.84
C ARG A 67 -7.04 -7.57 0.96
N GLN A 68 -6.93 -6.93 2.12
CA GLN A 68 -7.30 -5.52 2.29
C GLN A 68 -6.40 -4.61 1.45
N ILE A 69 -5.09 -4.85 1.46
CA ILE A 69 -4.14 -4.13 0.59
C ILE A 69 -4.53 -4.31 -0.88
N ALA A 70 -4.88 -5.53 -1.30
CA ALA A 70 -5.33 -5.79 -2.66
C ALA A 70 -6.56 -4.96 -3.04
N MET A 71 -7.55 -4.89 -2.13
CA MET A 71 -8.78 -4.13 -2.33
C MET A 71 -8.51 -2.63 -2.43
N ILE A 72 -7.67 -2.08 -1.54
CA ILE A 72 -7.22 -0.67 -1.59
C ILE A 72 -6.62 -0.37 -2.96
N LEU A 73 -5.64 -1.17 -3.39
CA LEU A 73 -4.96 -0.96 -4.66
C LEU A 73 -5.92 -1.08 -5.86
N GLN A 74 -6.89 -1.97 -5.81
CA GLN A 74 -7.92 -2.08 -6.86
C GLN A 74 -8.86 -0.89 -6.89
N ARG A 75 -9.30 -0.37 -5.73
CA ARG A 75 -10.13 0.85 -5.66
C ARG A 75 -9.41 2.07 -6.22
N LEU A 76 -8.08 2.12 -6.04
CA LEU A 76 -7.21 3.16 -6.59
C LEU A 76 -7.02 3.07 -8.11
N GLY A 77 -7.54 2.03 -8.77
CA GLY A 77 -7.44 1.85 -10.21
C GLY A 77 -6.15 1.13 -10.67
N TYR A 78 -5.35 0.58 -9.75
CA TYR A 78 -4.21 -0.25 -10.14
C TYR A 78 -4.69 -1.55 -10.77
N ASN A 79 -4.02 -1.96 -11.85
CA ASN A 79 -4.36 -3.20 -12.54
C ASN A 79 -3.98 -4.42 -11.68
N ARG A 80 -4.74 -5.52 -11.81
CA ARG A 80 -4.58 -6.76 -11.04
C ARG A 80 -3.15 -7.31 -11.07
N GLN A 81 -2.43 -7.20 -12.18
CA GLN A 81 -1.03 -7.63 -12.27
C GLN A 81 -0.10 -6.82 -11.36
N ALA A 82 -0.30 -5.49 -11.30
CA ALA A 82 0.48 -4.60 -10.46
C ALA A 82 0.16 -4.82 -8.97
N VAL A 83 -1.12 -5.05 -8.65
CA VAL A 83 -1.58 -5.45 -7.32
C VAL A 83 -0.96 -6.78 -6.89
N ALA A 84 -1.06 -7.82 -7.73
CA ALA A 84 -0.47 -9.13 -7.45
C ALA A 84 1.05 -9.04 -7.27
N GLY A 85 1.74 -8.24 -8.07
CA GLY A 85 3.17 -7.97 -7.93
C GLY A 85 3.52 -7.32 -6.60
N ALA A 86 2.78 -6.29 -6.18
CA ALA A 86 2.96 -5.61 -4.90
C ALA A 86 2.74 -6.55 -3.70
N LEU A 87 1.66 -7.34 -3.74
CA LEU A 87 1.38 -8.34 -2.71
C LEU A 87 2.45 -9.42 -2.67
N ARG A 88 3.00 -9.86 -3.81
CA ARG A 88 4.09 -10.84 -3.85
C ARG A 88 5.36 -10.34 -3.17
N GLN A 89 5.63 -9.04 -3.27
CA GLN A 89 6.79 -8.40 -2.65
C GLN A 89 6.65 -8.33 -1.13
N GLN A 90 5.44 -8.00 -0.63
CA GLN A 90 5.18 -7.88 0.81
C GLN A 90 4.85 -9.20 1.49
N PHE A 91 4.12 -10.08 0.81
CA PHE A 91 3.64 -11.37 1.30
C PHE A 91 4.12 -12.49 0.38
N PRO A 92 5.42 -12.84 0.44
CA PRO A 92 5.97 -13.92 -0.37
C PRO A 92 5.30 -15.28 -0.07
N GLU A 93 4.75 -15.44 1.13
CA GLU A 93 3.97 -16.62 1.55
C GLU A 93 2.71 -16.87 0.71
N LEU A 94 1.99 -15.82 0.31
CA LEU A 94 0.80 -15.93 -0.53
C LEU A 94 1.15 -16.39 -1.94
N SER A 95 2.35 -16.02 -2.40
CA SER A 95 2.89 -16.51 -3.66
C SER A 95 3.23 -17.99 -3.61
N ARG A 96 3.60 -18.52 -2.43
CA ARG A 96 3.94 -19.95 -2.23
C ARG A 96 2.69 -20.80 -2.03
N ALA A 97 1.65 -20.28 -1.38
CA ALA A 97 0.37 -20.96 -1.21
C ALA A 97 -0.34 -21.29 -2.55
N SER A 98 0.01 -20.57 -3.63
CA SER A 98 -0.50 -20.82 -4.98
C SER A 98 0.28 -21.90 -5.76
N GLY A 99 1.43 -22.35 -5.25
CA GLY A 99 2.31 -23.34 -5.89
C GLY A 99 2.47 -24.65 -5.11
N GLY A 100 1.73 -24.83 -4.01
CA GLY A 100 1.85 -25.95 -3.08
C GLY A 100 0.57 -26.75 -2.93
N ALA A 101 -0.08 -27.11 -4.05
CA ALA A 101 -1.18 -28.08 -4.06
C ALA A 101 -1.02 -29.03 -5.25
N MET A 102 -0.04 -29.93 -5.17
CA MET A 102 -0.13 -31.36 -5.52
C MET A 102 1.29 -31.95 -5.60
N GLY A 103 1.83 -32.29 -4.44
CA GLY A 103 2.61 -33.51 -4.31
C GLY A 103 1.70 -34.56 -3.69
N SER A 104 1.27 -35.55 -4.48
CA SER A 104 0.76 -36.87 -4.08
C SER A 104 0.70 -37.73 -5.33
#